data_AF-M7YVP1-F1
#
_entry.id   AF-M7YVP1-F1
#
_cell.length_a   1.000
_cell.length_b   1.000
_cell.length_c   1.000
_cell.angle_alpha   90.00
_cell.angle_beta   90.00
_cell.angle_gamma   90.00
#
_symmetry.space_group_name_H-M   'P 1'
#
loop_
_entity.id
_entity.type
_entity.pdbx_description
1 polymer ?
#
loop_
_entity_poly.entity_id
_entity_poly.type
_entity_poly.pdbx_seq_one_letter_code
_entity_poly.pdbx_strand_id
1 'polypeptide(L)'
;MSSSAPAPAATAAAEPEASRPRKMPVLLFDVMDTVVRDPFYHHIPSFFQFSTRPYSLFLSLVYRYPFIMSMKELLESKHPTSWSEFEMGLINEGQLAEKFFNDGRSFDLEGLKACMVRAYEYVDGVEDILCSLKQNNYEVHAFTNYPVWYQLIEEKLKLSKYLSWTFCSCHIGIRKPSPDFYLHAVDHLNIDPGNCIFIDDRMVNIEAALSVGMVGLHFKNAEALKNDLCSLGVELAPLVLEDETEVQ
;
A
#
# COMPACT_ATOMS: atom_id res chain seq x y z
N MET A 1 -11.24 -28.96 61.08
CA MET A 1 -10.61 -28.46 59.84
C MET A 1 -10.76 -29.53 58.77
N SER A 2 -11.62 -29.31 57.78
CA SER A 2 -11.53 -29.88 56.43
C SER A 2 -12.68 -29.30 55.61
N SER A 3 -12.38 -28.28 54.81
CA SER A 3 -13.27 -27.71 53.80
C SER A 3 -12.78 -28.23 52.45
N SER A 4 -13.60 -29.04 51.78
CA SER A 4 -13.35 -29.50 50.42
C SER A 4 -13.94 -28.47 49.44
N ALA A 5 -13.07 -27.76 48.72
CA ALA A 5 -13.48 -26.90 47.61
C ALA A 5 -13.82 -27.74 46.38
N PRO A 6 -14.81 -27.34 45.55
CA PRO A 6 -15.14 -28.05 44.32
C PRO A 6 -14.13 -27.72 43.21
N ALA A 7 -13.80 -28.72 42.39
CA ALA A 7 -12.92 -28.60 41.25
C ALA A 7 -13.55 -27.72 40.13
N PRO A 8 -12.74 -26.95 39.37
CA PRO A 8 -13.26 -26.13 38.29
C PRO A 8 -13.71 -26.99 37.11
N ALA A 9 -14.85 -26.63 36.53
CA ALA A 9 -15.39 -27.24 35.32
C ALA A 9 -14.44 -27.02 34.14
N ALA A 10 -14.12 -28.11 33.44
CA ALA A 10 -13.35 -28.07 32.20
C ALA A 10 -14.15 -27.30 31.13
N THR A 11 -13.62 -26.15 30.70
CA THR A 11 -14.07 -25.45 29.51
C THR A 11 -13.79 -26.33 28.29
N ALA A 12 -14.85 -26.67 27.56
CA ALA A 12 -14.73 -27.34 26.27
C ALA A 12 -13.88 -26.47 25.34
N ALA A 13 -12.75 -27.00 24.89
CA ALA A 13 -11.94 -26.36 23.86
C ALA A 13 -12.78 -26.28 22.58
N ALA A 14 -12.85 -25.08 21.99
CA ALA A 14 -13.41 -24.90 20.66
C ALA A 14 -12.62 -25.78 19.67
N GLU A 15 -13.33 -26.59 18.90
CA GLU A 15 -12.75 -27.35 17.80
C GLU A 15 -12.12 -26.37 16.78
N PRO A 16 -10.98 -26.72 16.15
CA PRO A 16 -10.40 -25.88 15.11
C PRO A 16 -11.38 -25.79 13.94
N GLU A 17 -11.75 -24.57 13.55
CA GLU A 17 -12.47 -24.32 12.29
C GLU A 17 -11.78 -25.09 11.17
N ALA A 18 -12.46 -26.08 10.58
CA ALA A 18 -11.96 -26.78 9.42
C ALA A 18 -11.64 -25.73 8.33
N SER A 19 -10.36 -25.61 7.98
CA SER A 19 -9.88 -24.58 7.05
C SER A 19 -10.62 -24.73 5.72
N ARG A 20 -11.49 -23.76 5.39
CA ARG A 20 -12.10 -23.71 4.07
C ARG A 20 -10.99 -23.69 3.01
N PRO A 21 -11.13 -24.44 1.90
CA PRO A 21 -10.12 -24.42 0.84
C PRO A 21 -9.96 -23.01 0.30
N ARG A 22 -8.71 -22.55 0.16
CA ARG A 22 -8.35 -21.25 -0.40
C ARG A 22 -8.96 -21.11 -1.80
N LYS A 23 -9.69 -20.02 -2.06
CA LYS A 23 -10.18 -19.68 -3.40
C LYS A 23 -9.00 -19.20 -4.25
N MET A 24 -8.86 -19.76 -5.44
CA MET A 24 -7.86 -19.32 -6.42
C MET A 24 -8.52 -18.46 -7.51
N PRO A 25 -7.76 -17.55 -8.14
CA PRO A 25 -6.35 -17.20 -7.84
C PRO A 25 -6.20 -16.33 -6.58
N VAL A 26 -4.98 -16.22 -6.05
CA VAL A 26 -4.60 -15.20 -5.05
C VAL A 26 -4.24 -13.91 -5.77
N LEU A 27 -4.72 -12.76 -5.28
CA LEU A 27 -4.47 -11.47 -5.90
C LEU A 27 -3.44 -10.65 -5.10
N LEU A 28 -2.43 -10.16 -5.81
CA LEU A 28 -1.42 -9.25 -5.29
C LEU A 28 -1.65 -7.87 -5.93
N PHE A 29 -1.98 -6.89 -5.10
CA PHE A 29 -2.20 -5.52 -5.55
C PHE A 29 -1.00 -4.67 -5.16
N ASP A 30 -0.39 -4.00 -6.14
CA ASP A 30 0.31 -2.77 -5.82
C ASP A 30 -0.64 -1.77 -5.15
N VAL A 31 -0.07 -0.83 -4.39
CA VAL A 31 -0.84 0.14 -3.63
C VAL A 31 -0.83 1.52 -4.28
N MET A 32 0.33 2.06 -4.65
CA MET A 32 0.43 3.46 -5.07
C MET A 32 0.12 3.60 -6.57
N ASP A 33 -0.78 4.51 -6.94
CA ASP A 33 -1.37 4.65 -8.29
C ASP A 33 -2.12 3.42 -8.83
N THR A 34 -2.21 2.34 -8.04
CA THR A 34 -3.06 1.17 -8.30
C THR A 34 -4.30 1.13 -7.42
N VAL A 35 -4.14 1.24 -6.09
CA VAL A 35 -5.28 1.27 -5.12
C VAL A 35 -5.46 2.65 -4.52
N VAL A 36 -4.36 3.35 -4.22
CA VAL A 36 -4.29 4.65 -3.57
C VAL A 36 -3.46 5.57 -4.45
N ARG A 37 -3.91 6.79 -4.72
CA ARG A 37 -3.17 7.76 -5.54
C ARG A 37 -1.81 8.10 -4.93
N ASP A 38 -0.77 8.21 -5.74
CA ASP A 38 0.55 8.64 -5.30
C ASP A 38 0.60 10.15 -5.05
N PRO A 39 0.74 10.60 -3.79
CA PRO A 39 0.83 12.02 -3.50
C PRO A 39 2.17 12.63 -3.91
N PHE A 40 3.19 11.82 -4.22
CA PHE A 40 4.56 12.27 -4.46
C PHE A 40 4.66 13.26 -5.62
N TYR A 41 4.03 12.95 -6.75
CA TYR A 41 4.17 13.76 -7.95
C TYR A 41 3.26 15.00 -7.98
N HIS A 42 2.19 15.00 -7.18
CA HIS A 42 1.16 16.04 -7.22
C HIS A 42 1.16 16.97 -6.00
N HIS A 43 1.47 16.47 -4.80
CA HIS A 43 1.29 17.21 -3.55
C HIS A 43 2.62 17.57 -2.86
N ILE A 44 3.62 16.69 -2.92
CA ILE A 44 4.92 16.92 -2.29
C ILE A 44 5.67 18.17 -2.81
N PRO A 45 5.71 18.48 -4.12
CA PRO A 45 6.33 19.72 -4.57
C PRO A 45 5.71 20.96 -3.89
N SER A 46 4.38 20.98 -3.75
CA SER A 46 3.66 22.07 -3.08
C SER A 46 4.00 22.16 -1.59
N PHE A 47 4.31 21.05 -0.93
CA PHE A 47 4.77 21.07 0.46
C PHE A 47 6.14 21.75 0.61
N PHE A 48 7.13 21.37 -0.21
CA PHE A 48 8.48 21.94 -0.15
C PHE A 48 8.56 23.38 -0.65
N GLN A 49 7.50 23.89 -1.30
CA GLN A 49 7.37 25.33 -1.62
C GLN A 49 7.23 26.21 -0.36
N PHE A 50 6.68 25.69 0.74
CA PHE A 50 6.37 26.50 1.94
C PHE A 50 7.27 26.19 3.16
N SER A 51 7.98 25.06 3.16
CA SER A 51 8.66 24.54 4.35
C SER A 51 10.15 24.97 4.50
N THR A 52 10.84 25.38 3.44
CA THR A 52 12.32 25.55 3.48
C THR A 52 12.83 26.92 3.95
N ARG A 53 12.16 27.63 4.88
CA ARG A 53 12.75 28.84 5.49
C ARG A 53 13.27 28.58 6.90
N PRO A 54 14.57 28.76 7.18
CA PRO A 54 15.04 28.86 8.54
C PRO A 54 14.45 30.10 9.21
N TYR A 55 13.98 29.96 10.44
CA TYR A 55 13.38 31.00 11.29
C TYR A 55 14.33 32.14 11.70
N SER A 56 15.49 32.30 11.05
CA SER A 56 16.54 33.25 11.45
C SER A 56 16.96 34.20 10.34
N LEU A 57 16.02 34.98 9.79
CA LEU A 57 16.35 36.24 9.13
C LEU A 57 15.20 37.23 9.30
N PHE A 58 15.40 38.09 10.30
CA PHE A 58 14.68 39.31 10.61
C PHE A 58 14.50 40.24 9.39
N LEU A 59 13.36 40.93 9.36
CA LEU A 59 13.08 42.21 8.70
C LEU A 59 13.73 42.49 7.32
N SER A 60 12.98 42.23 6.26
CA SER A 60 12.96 43.16 5.11
C SER A 60 11.63 43.06 4.37
N LEU A 61 10.79 44.08 4.59
CA LEU A 61 9.58 44.40 3.86
C LEU A 61 9.95 44.88 2.44
N VAL A 62 10.29 43.96 1.52
CA VAL A 62 10.24 44.25 0.09
C VAL A 62 9.90 42.95 -0.65
N TYR A 63 8.71 42.91 -1.24
CA TYR A 63 8.27 42.04 -2.34
C TYR A 63 9.26 40.94 -2.73
N ARG A 64 9.22 39.80 -2.05
CA ARG A 64 9.98 38.62 -2.45
C ARG A 64 8.99 37.49 -2.68
N TYR A 65 8.68 37.27 -3.97
CA TYR A 65 7.96 36.10 -4.46
C TYR A 65 8.43 34.86 -3.68
N PRO A 66 7.53 33.97 -3.22
CA PRO A 66 7.96 32.72 -2.60
C PRO A 66 8.95 32.05 -3.55
N PHE A 67 10.12 31.66 -3.04
CA PHE A 67 11.09 30.89 -3.81
C PHE A 67 10.46 29.52 -4.02
N ILE A 68 9.92 29.29 -5.22
CA ILE A 68 9.20 28.07 -5.59
C ILE A 68 10.25 27.00 -5.88
N MET A 69 10.30 25.93 -5.08
CA MET A 69 11.05 24.74 -5.47
C MET A 69 10.22 23.95 -6.48
N SER A 70 10.70 23.87 -7.71
CA SER A 70 10.14 23.01 -8.75
C SER A 70 10.38 21.52 -8.43
N MET A 71 9.60 20.62 -9.04
CA MET A 71 9.85 19.18 -8.95
C MET A 71 11.26 18.80 -9.38
N LYS A 72 11.79 19.48 -10.39
CA LYS A 72 13.16 19.28 -10.86
C LYS A 72 14.17 19.60 -9.77
N GLU A 73 14.06 20.76 -9.12
CA GLU A 73 14.96 21.16 -8.03
C GLU A 73 14.82 20.25 -6.79
N LEU A 74 13.61 19.78 -6.49
CA LEU A 74 13.40 18.82 -5.41
C LEU A 74 14.13 17.50 -5.70
N LEU A 75 13.98 16.96 -6.92
CA LEU A 75 14.65 15.72 -7.33
C LEU A 75 16.18 15.87 -7.37
N GLU A 76 16.70 17.01 -7.85
CA GLU A 76 18.14 17.29 -7.89
C GLU A 76 18.75 17.45 -6.50
N SER A 77 17.97 17.98 -5.54
CA SER A 77 18.43 18.16 -4.17
C SER A 77 18.22 16.94 -3.27
N LYS A 78 17.35 15.99 -3.66
CA LYS A 78 17.09 14.78 -2.87
C LYS A 78 18.27 13.82 -2.91
N HIS A 79 18.55 13.19 -1.78
CA HIS A 79 19.52 12.10 -1.73
C HIS A 79 19.09 10.95 -2.65
N PRO A 80 20.02 10.42 -3.49
CA PRO A 80 19.67 9.47 -4.54
C PRO A 80 19.00 8.20 -3.99
N THR A 81 19.42 7.74 -2.82
CA THR A 81 18.97 6.46 -2.25
C THR A 81 18.15 6.55 -0.96
N SER A 82 18.00 7.73 -0.33
CA SER A 82 17.41 7.80 1.02
C SER A 82 15.97 7.27 1.05
N TRP A 83 15.18 7.64 0.04
CA TRP A 83 13.80 7.16 -0.10
C TRP A 83 13.72 5.67 -0.38
N SER A 84 14.56 5.13 -1.28
CA SER A 84 14.54 3.69 -1.58
C SER A 84 15.03 2.83 -0.41
N GLU A 85 16.01 3.31 0.34
CA GLU A 85 16.45 2.69 1.60
C GLU A 85 15.32 2.69 2.64
N PHE A 86 14.56 3.78 2.73
CA PHE A 86 13.41 3.88 3.63
C PHE A 86 12.25 2.98 3.21
N GLU A 87 11.93 2.94 1.91
CA GLU A 87 10.95 1.99 1.33
C GLU A 87 11.28 0.54 1.66
N MET A 88 12.57 0.19 1.71
CA MET A 88 13.05 -1.14 2.07
C MET A 88 13.21 -1.33 3.58
N GLY A 89 12.91 -0.32 4.41
CA GLY A 89 13.06 -0.42 5.87
C GLY A 89 14.53 -0.51 6.34
N LEU A 90 15.50 -0.17 5.48
CA LEU A 90 16.93 -0.16 5.80
C LEU A 90 17.33 1.04 6.66
N ILE A 91 16.54 2.11 6.59
CA ILE A 91 16.67 3.28 7.45
C ILE A 91 15.32 3.60 8.09
N ASN A 92 15.34 4.24 9.25
CA ASN A 92 14.13 4.71 9.95
C ASN A 92 13.79 6.17 9.58
N GLU A 93 12.68 6.69 10.12
CA GLU A 93 12.21 8.07 9.89
C GLU A 93 13.25 9.14 10.25
N GLY A 94 13.97 8.97 11.37
CA GLY A 94 15.00 9.92 11.80
C GLY A 94 16.18 9.96 10.84
N GLN A 95 16.63 8.79 10.40
CA GLN A 95 17.71 8.67 9.39
C GLN A 95 17.26 9.20 8.02
N LEU A 96 16.00 8.99 7.64
CA LEU A 96 15.43 9.64 6.45
C LEU A 96 15.49 11.17 6.62
N ALA A 97 15.10 11.70 7.78
CA ALA A 97 15.11 13.14 8.02
C ALA A 97 16.51 13.76 7.84
N GLU A 98 17.54 13.08 8.35
CA GLU A 98 18.94 13.50 8.23
C GLU A 98 19.46 13.39 6.79
N LYS A 99 19.05 12.33 6.07
CA LYS A 99 19.58 11.97 4.75
C LYS A 99 18.69 12.45 3.59
N PHE A 100 17.57 13.13 3.83
CA PHE A 100 16.59 13.41 2.76
C PHE A 100 17.18 14.27 1.65
N PHE A 101 17.91 15.33 2.00
CA PHE A 101 18.59 16.22 1.07
C PHE A 101 20.09 15.93 0.98
N ASN A 102 20.66 16.07 -0.23
CA ASN A 102 22.09 15.89 -0.51
C ASN A 102 23.00 16.82 0.31
N ASP A 103 22.51 18.01 0.64
CA ASP A 103 23.23 19.02 1.43
C ASP A 103 23.02 18.86 2.95
N GLY A 104 22.27 17.85 3.39
CA GLY A 104 22.01 17.55 4.79
C GLY A 104 21.12 18.59 5.50
N ARG A 105 20.44 19.48 4.76
CA ARG A 105 19.53 20.44 5.39
C ARG A 105 18.32 19.73 6.01
N SER A 106 17.90 20.21 7.17
CA SER A 106 16.67 19.74 7.82
C SER A 106 15.42 20.20 7.06
N PHE A 107 14.32 19.46 7.22
CA PHE A 107 12.99 19.83 6.76
C PHE A 107 11.93 19.38 7.76
N ASP A 108 10.71 19.87 7.58
CA ASP A 108 9.58 19.50 8.41
C ASP A 108 9.05 18.09 8.02
N LEU A 109 9.61 17.05 8.65
CA LEU A 109 9.19 15.67 8.41
C LEU A 109 7.72 15.43 8.79
N GLU A 110 7.27 16.00 9.91
CA GLU A 110 5.89 15.83 10.38
C GLU A 110 4.91 16.56 9.46
N GLY A 111 5.27 17.74 8.96
CA GLY A 111 4.54 18.43 7.92
C GLY A 111 4.46 17.62 6.61
N LEU A 112 5.55 16.95 6.22
CA LEU A 112 5.56 16.08 5.05
C LEU A 112 4.60 14.90 5.27
N LYS A 113 4.67 14.20 6.40
CA LYS A 113 3.76 13.12 6.78
C LYS A 113 2.30 13.57 6.75
N ALA A 114 2.00 14.72 7.35
CA ALA A 114 0.66 15.30 7.32
C ALA A 114 0.20 15.62 5.89
N CYS A 115 1.11 16.07 5.01
CA CYS A 115 0.82 16.28 3.60
C CYS A 115 0.47 14.98 2.87
N MET A 116 1.26 13.93 3.09
CA MET A 116 1.02 12.60 2.53
C MET A 116 -0.34 12.06 2.98
N VAL A 117 -0.62 12.09 4.29
CA VAL A 117 -1.90 11.63 4.86
C VAL A 117 -3.07 12.36 4.25
N ARG A 118 -3.01 13.69 4.10
CA ARG A 118 -4.10 14.45 3.47
C ARG A 118 -4.38 13.99 2.04
N ALA A 119 -3.33 13.64 1.29
CA ALA A 119 -3.43 13.32 -0.12
C ALA A 119 -3.73 11.83 -0.44
N TYR A 120 -3.61 10.90 0.53
CA TYR A 120 -4.01 9.51 0.29
C TYR A 120 -5.51 9.39 0.01
N GLU A 121 -5.84 9.01 -1.21
CA GLU A 121 -7.21 8.82 -1.67
C GLU A 121 -7.25 7.56 -2.53
N TYR A 122 -8.38 6.87 -2.55
CA TYR A 122 -8.55 5.74 -3.46
C TYR A 122 -8.41 6.20 -4.91
N VAL A 123 -7.83 5.33 -5.74
CA VAL A 123 -7.98 5.43 -7.19
C VAL A 123 -9.43 5.14 -7.55
N ASP A 124 -10.01 5.95 -8.44
CA ASP A 124 -11.45 5.91 -8.75
C ASP A 124 -11.90 4.49 -9.17
N GLY A 125 -12.96 4.00 -8.52
CA GLY A 125 -13.59 2.70 -8.81
C GLY A 125 -12.83 1.46 -8.32
N VAL A 126 -11.62 1.60 -7.78
CA VAL A 126 -10.83 0.45 -7.31
C VAL A 126 -11.36 -0.11 -5.99
N GLU A 127 -11.91 0.75 -5.13
CA GLU A 127 -12.54 0.32 -3.88
C GLU A 127 -13.71 -0.66 -4.11
N ASP A 128 -14.52 -0.42 -5.15
CA ASP A 128 -15.63 -1.30 -5.53
C ASP A 128 -15.14 -2.68 -6.00
N ILE A 129 -14.01 -2.72 -6.70
CA ILE A 129 -13.36 -3.97 -7.12
C ILE A 129 -12.87 -4.74 -5.88
N LEU A 130 -12.18 -4.06 -4.96
CA LEU A 130 -11.70 -4.66 -3.71
C LEU A 130 -12.86 -5.20 -2.86
N CYS A 131 -13.97 -4.46 -2.78
CA CYS A 131 -15.20 -4.89 -2.11
C CYS A 131 -15.76 -6.17 -2.75
N SER A 132 -15.86 -6.18 -4.08
CA SER A 132 -16.36 -7.33 -4.85
C SER A 132 -15.47 -8.57 -4.65
N LEU A 133 -14.15 -8.40 -4.70
CA LEU A 133 -13.19 -9.49 -4.46
C LEU A 133 -13.34 -10.09 -3.06
N LYS A 134 -13.48 -9.23 -2.05
CA LYS A 134 -13.67 -9.65 -0.66
C LYS A 134 -14.98 -10.42 -0.47
N GLN A 135 -16.09 -9.92 -1.03
CA GLN A 135 -17.39 -10.59 -0.99
C GLN A 135 -17.38 -11.95 -1.68
N ASN A 136 -16.61 -12.07 -2.77
CA ASN A 136 -16.42 -13.32 -3.49
C ASN A 136 -15.35 -14.23 -2.86
N ASN A 137 -14.90 -13.92 -1.64
CA ASN A 137 -13.96 -14.71 -0.84
C ASN A 137 -12.59 -14.93 -1.53
N TYR A 138 -12.13 -13.96 -2.32
CA TYR A 138 -10.77 -13.96 -2.82
C TYR A 138 -9.77 -13.53 -1.74
N GLU A 139 -8.61 -14.17 -1.75
CA GLU A 139 -7.47 -13.78 -0.93
C GLU A 139 -6.70 -12.66 -1.65
N VAL A 140 -6.57 -11.51 -1.00
CA VAL A 140 -5.97 -10.31 -1.56
C VAL A 140 -4.88 -9.79 -0.63
N HIS A 141 -3.70 -9.48 -1.18
CA HIS A 141 -2.58 -8.92 -0.44
C HIS A 141 -2.07 -7.65 -1.09
N ALA A 142 -1.65 -6.69 -0.27
CA ALA A 142 -0.77 -5.62 -0.73
C ALA A 142 0.60 -6.21 -1.06
N PHE A 143 1.10 -5.88 -2.25
CA PHE A 143 2.41 -6.24 -2.79
C PHE A 143 3.08 -4.97 -3.31
N THR A 144 3.70 -4.22 -2.39
CA THR A 144 4.03 -2.80 -2.58
C THR A 144 5.46 -2.45 -2.20
N ASN A 145 6.02 -1.48 -2.94
CA ASN A 145 7.24 -0.78 -2.57
C ASN A 145 6.87 0.43 -1.72
N TYR A 146 6.75 0.26 -0.41
CA TYR A 146 6.36 1.36 0.47
C TYR A 146 7.02 1.23 1.85
N PRO A 147 7.40 2.36 2.47
CA PRO A 147 7.98 2.33 3.81
C PRO A 147 6.91 2.01 4.87
N VAL A 148 7.32 1.99 6.14
CA VAL A 148 6.44 1.82 7.30
C VAL A 148 5.23 2.76 7.32
N TRP A 149 5.26 3.85 6.54
CA TRP A 149 4.13 4.76 6.32
C TRP A 149 2.90 4.13 5.67
N TYR A 150 2.96 2.86 5.21
CA TYR A 150 1.75 2.13 4.84
C TYR A 150 0.73 2.09 5.99
N GLN A 151 1.20 2.17 7.26
CA GLN A 151 0.33 2.27 8.44
C GLN A 151 -0.52 3.54 8.44
N LEU A 152 -0.04 4.64 7.86
CA LEU A 152 -0.79 5.88 7.72
C LEU A 152 -1.90 5.74 6.67
N ILE A 153 -1.64 4.98 5.60
CA ILE A 153 -2.66 4.61 4.60
C ILE A 153 -3.73 3.74 5.27
N GLU A 154 -3.31 2.74 6.05
CA GLU A 154 -4.22 1.89 6.81
C GLU A 154 -5.06 2.70 7.80
N GLU A 155 -4.46 3.62 8.55
CA GLU A 155 -5.19 4.46 9.50
C GLU A 155 -6.31 5.26 8.83
N LYS A 156 -6.01 5.84 7.65
CA LYS A 156 -6.95 6.70 6.91
C LYS A 156 -8.00 5.90 6.11
N LEU A 157 -7.57 4.92 5.32
CA LEU A 157 -8.40 4.26 4.31
C LEU A 157 -8.89 2.88 4.74
N LYS A 158 -8.32 2.30 5.80
CA LYS A 158 -8.69 0.98 6.36
C LYS A 158 -8.62 -0.14 5.32
N LEU A 159 -7.54 -0.21 4.53
CA LEU A 159 -7.37 -1.20 3.46
C LEU A 159 -7.43 -2.65 3.97
N SER A 160 -7.10 -2.87 5.24
CA SER A 160 -7.23 -4.16 5.93
C SER A 160 -8.63 -4.80 5.85
N LYS A 161 -9.66 -4.00 5.54
CA LYS A 161 -11.02 -4.51 5.27
C LYS A 161 -11.09 -5.39 4.01
N TYR A 162 -10.20 -5.17 3.04
CA TYR A 162 -10.20 -5.87 1.76
C TYR A 162 -8.97 -6.74 1.55
N LEU A 163 -7.79 -6.27 1.95
CA LEU A 163 -6.50 -6.91 1.67
C LEU A 163 -5.63 -7.03 2.92
N SER A 164 -4.65 -7.92 2.87
CA SER A 164 -3.65 -8.06 3.94
C SER A 164 -2.35 -7.34 3.56
N TRP A 165 -1.76 -6.59 4.50
CA TRP A 165 -0.46 -5.92 4.34
C TRP A 165 0.73 -6.88 4.44
N THR A 166 0.70 -7.97 3.67
CA THR A 166 1.64 -9.09 3.82
C THR A 166 2.97 -8.84 3.13
N PHE A 167 2.97 -8.17 1.97
CA PHE A 167 4.18 -7.98 1.17
C PHE A 167 4.48 -6.50 0.98
N CYS A 168 4.98 -5.89 2.05
CA CYS A 168 5.51 -4.53 2.00
C CYS A 168 7.04 -4.61 1.95
N SER A 169 7.68 -3.88 1.04
CA SER A 169 9.15 -3.91 0.91
C SER A 169 9.89 -3.61 2.22
N CYS A 170 9.31 -2.78 3.09
CA CYS A 170 9.90 -2.42 4.37
C CYS A 170 9.95 -3.55 5.40
N HIS A 171 9.20 -4.65 5.19
CA HIS A 171 9.20 -5.77 6.13
C HIS A 171 10.43 -6.67 5.97
N ILE A 172 10.98 -6.77 4.76
CA ILE A 172 12.02 -7.76 4.43
C ILE A 172 13.24 -7.18 3.72
N GLY A 173 13.23 -5.90 3.34
CA GLY A 173 14.38 -5.27 2.68
C GLY A 173 14.53 -5.57 1.18
N ILE A 174 13.51 -6.17 0.56
CA ILE A 174 13.48 -6.51 -0.87
C ILE A 174 12.30 -5.78 -1.50
N ARG A 175 12.42 -5.37 -2.75
CA ARG A 175 11.41 -4.56 -3.46
C ARG A 175 11.24 -5.01 -4.90
N LYS A 176 10.10 -4.65 -5.50
CA LYS A 176 9.88 -4.72 -6.95
C LYS A 176 10.86 -3.77 -7.66
N PRO A 177 11.40 -4.13 -8.85
CA PRO A 177 11.09 -5.32 -9.66
C PRO A 177 12.04 -6.51 -9.41
N SER A 178 12.65 -6.64 -8.23
CA SER A 178 13.52 -7.79 -7.95
C SER A 178 12.74 -9.11 -8.00
N PRO A 179 13.16 -10.12 -8.80
CA PRO A 179 12.50 -11.44 -8.85
C PRO A 179 12.36 -12.09 -7.47
N ASP A 180 13.33 -11.88 -6.59
CA ASP A 180 13.33 -12.42 -5.22
C ASP A 180 12.10 -12.01 -4.42
N PHE A 181 11.53 -10.82 -4.67
CA PHE A 181 10.34 -10.38 -3.95
C PHE A 181 9.08 -11.14 -4.37
N TYR A 182 8.96 -11.45 -5.66
CA TYR A 182 7.84 -12.23 -6.21
C TYR A 182 7.95 -13.70 -5.80
N LEU A 183 9.17 -14.26 -5.84
CA LEU A 183 9.46 -15.61 -5.35
C LEU A 183 9.14 -15.73 -3.86
N HIS A 184 9.52 -14.73 -3.06
CA HIS A 184 9.15 -14.69 -1.65
C HIS A 184 7.62 -14.74 -1.43
N ALA A 185 6.83 -14.06 -2.26
CA ALA A 185 5.38 -14.09 -2.14
C ALA A 185 4.78 -15.47 -2.45
N VAL A 186 5.21 -16.14 -3.51
CA VAL A 186 4.71 -17.48 -3.86
C VAL A 186 5.12 -18.52 -2.82
N ASP A 187 6.35 -18.41 -2.29
CA ASP A 187 6.86 -19.30 -1.24
C ASP A 187 6.09 -19.08 0.07
N HIS A 188 5.84 -17.83 0.46
CA HIS A 188 5.06 -17.48 1.64
C HIS A 188 3.62 -17.98 1.53
N LEU A 189 3.01 -17.82 0.36
CA LEU A 189 1.65 -18.28 0.10
C LEU A 189 1.59 -19.80 -0.08
N ASN A 190 2.70 -20.47 -0.39
CA ASN A 190 2.78 -21.88 -0.76
C ASN A 190 1.82 -22.21 -1.92
N ILE A 191 1.94 -21.46 -3.02
CA ILE A 191 1.16 -21.63 -4.26
C ILE A 191 2.07 -21.65 -5.49
N ASP A 192 1.58 -22.25 -6.57
CA ASP A 192 2.23 -22.10 -7.87
C ASP A 192 2.12 -20.65 -8.38
N PRO A 193 3.18 -20.07 -8.98
CA PRO A 193 3.15 -18.71 -9.51
C PRO A 193 1.97 -18.44 -10.46
N GLY A 194 1.57 -19.42 -11.28
CA GLY A 194 0.46 -19.27 -12.22
C GLY A 194 -0.91 -19.12 -11.56
N ASN A 195 -1.02 -19.41 -10.25
CA ASN A 195 -2.23 -19.16 -9.44
C ASN A 195 -2.21 -17.78 -8.75
N CYS A 196 -1.25 -16.93 -9.08
CA CYS A 196 -1.12 -15.57 -8.58
C CYS A 196 -1.38 -14.56 -9.69
N ILE A 197 -2.33 -13.65 -9.47
CA ILE A 197 -2.53 -12.48 -10.33
C ILE A 197 -1.92 -11.28 -9.63
N PHE A 198 -0.95 -10.65 -10.27
CA PHE A 198 -0.31 -9.42 -9.82
C PHE A 198 -0.80 -8.22 -10.63
N ILE A 199 -1.25 -7.17 -9.93
CA ILE A 199 -1.80 -5.95 -10.50
C ILE A 199 -0.88 -4.78 -10.10
N ASP A 200 -0.37 -4.04 -11.09
CA ASP A 200 0.55 -2.91 -10.88
C ASP A 200 0.48 -1.92 -12.04
N ASP A 201 0.62 -0.63 -11.75
CA ASP A 201 0.59 0.46 -12.72
C ASP A 201 1.88 0.55 -13.56
N ARG A 202 2.96 -0.14 -13.16
CA ARG A 202 4.26 -0.07 -13.84
C ARG A 202 4.55 -1.35 -14.60
N MET A 203 4.68 -1.21 -15.92
CA MET A 203 5.01 -2.32 -16.81
C MET A 203 6.28 -3.09 -16.39
N VAL A 204 7.31 -2.41 -15.88
CA VAL A 204 8.54 -3.08 -15.42
C VAL A 204 8.29 -4.06 -14.26
N ASN A 205 7.32 -3.78 -13.39
CA ASN A 205 6.94 -4.69 -12.31
C ASN A 205 6.12 -5.87 -12.85
N ILE A 206 5.30 -5.63 -13.89
CA ILE A 206 4.55 -6.68 -14.58
C ILE A 206 5.49 -7.65 -15.31
N GLU A 207 6.46 -7.13 -16.05
CA GLU A 207 7.49 -7.92 -16.74
C GLU A 207 8.28 -8.82 -15.76
N ALA A 208 8.63 -8.29 -14.59
CA ALA A 208 9.30 -9.07 -13.54
C ALA A 208 8.39 -10.19 -12.99
N ALA A 209 7.11 -9.92 -12.75
CA ALA A 209 6.16 -10.94 -12.31
C ALA A 209 6.00 -12.07 -13.34
N LEU A 210 5.87 -11.71 -14.62
CA LEU A 210 5.80 -12.67 -15.73
C LEU A 210 7.06 -13.53 -15.80
N SER A 211 8.25 -12.96 -15.53
CA SER A 211 9.53 -13.67 -15.57
C SER A 211 9.65 -14.81 -14.54
N VAL A 212 8.87 -14.74 -13.45
CA VAL A 212 8.80 -15.79 -12.41
C VAL A 212 7.57 -16.69 -12.54
N GLY A 213 6.78 -16.52 -13.60
CA GLY A 213 5.61 -17.35 -13.90
C GLY A 213 4.28 -16.87 -13.30
N MET A 214 4.21 -15.66 -12.73
CA MET A 214 2.94 -15.09 -12.29
C MET A 214 2.10 -14.59 -13.47
N VAL A 215 0.79 -14.45 -13.26
CA VAL A 215 -0.08 -13.69 -14.16
C VAL A 215 0.03 -12.21 -13.82
N GLY A 216 0.38 -11.37 -14.79
CA GLY A 216 0.52 -9.92 -14.58
C GLY A 216 -0.53 -9.10 -15.33
N LEU A 217 -1.17 -8.16 -14.63
CA LEU A 217 -2.13 -7.19 -15.18
C LEU A 217 -1.61 -5.77 -15.01
N HIS A 218 -1.33 -5.09 -16.13
CA HIS A 218 -0.92 -3.69 -16.11
C HIS A 218 -2.12 -2.79 -15.84
N PHE A 219 -2.16 -2.20 -14.64
CA PHE A 219 -3.23 -1.34 -14.20
C PHE A 219 -3.25 -0.04 -15.00
N LYS A 220 -4.42 0.31 -15.54
CA LYS A 220 -4.66 1.57 -16.27
C LYS A 220 -5.77 2.39 -15.65
N ASN A 221 -6.85 1.71 -15.26
CA ASN A 221 -8.00 2.23 -14.56
C ASN A 221 -8.87 1.05 -14.08
N ALA A 222 -9.86 1.33 -13.24
CA ALA A 222 -10.74 0.32 -12.68
C ALA A 222 -11.56 -0.44 -13.75
N GLU A 223 -12.03 0.23 -14.80
CA GLU A 223 -12.83 -0.44 -15.85
C GLU A 223 -12.01 -1.48 -16.62
N ALA A 224 -10.80 -1.12 -17.04
CA ALA A 224 -9.88 -2.04 -17.69
C ALA A 224 -9.52 -3.21 -16.77
N LEU A 225 -9.18 -2.92 -15.50
CA LEU A 225 -8.87 -3.95 -14.52
C LEU A 225 -10.04 -4.93 -14.32
N LYS A 226 -11.27 -4.42 -14.23
CA LYS A 226 -12.47 -5.25 -14.11
C LYS A 226 -12.62 -6.20 -15.29
N ASN A 227 -12.46 -5.69 -16.51
CA ASN A 227 -12.55 -6.50 -17.73
C ASN A 227 -11.45 -7.57 -17.79
N ASP A 228 -10.22 -7.22 -17.42
CA ASP A 228 -9.08 -8.13 -17.40
C ASP A 228 -9.28 -9.24 -16.37
N LEU A 229 -9.69 -8.89 -15.14
CA LEU A 229 -10.02 -9.85 -14.08
C LEU A 229 -11.14 -10.81 -14.51
N CYS A 230 -12.24 -10.28 -15.05
CA CYS A 230 -13.34 -11.13 -15.54
C CYS A 230 -12.90 -12.05 -16.68
N SER A 231 -12.03 -11.59 -17.58
CA SER A 231 -11.49 -12.42 -18.68
C SER A 231 -10.63 -13.58 -18.18
N LEU A 232 -10.03 -13.44 -16.99
CA LEU A 232 -9.31 -14.50 -16.28
C LEU A 232 -10.21 -15.37 -15.39
N GLY A 233 -11.54 -15.17 -15.44
CA GLY A 233 -12.50 -15.94 -14.65
C GLY A 233 -12.62 -15.47 -13.20
N VAL A 234 -12.13 -14.27 -12.86
CA VAL A 234 -12.32 -13.68 -11.53
C VAL A 234 -13.75 -13.14 -11.41
N GLU A 235 -14.47 -13.62 -10.40
CA GLU A 235 -15.85 -13.23 -10.14
C GLU A 235 -15.91 -11.86 -9.45
N LEU A 236 -16.50 -10.89 -10.14
CA LEU A 236 -16.79 -9.55 -9.63
C LEU A 236 -18.32 -9.38 -9.66
N ALA A 237 -19.00 -9.80 -8.59
CA ALA A 237 -20.45 -9.69 -8.50
C ALA A 237 -20.89 -8.20 -8.47
N PRO A 238 -22.06 -7.84 -9.03
CA PRO A 238 -22.67 -6.55 -8.77
C PRO A 238 -23.10 -6.46 -7.30
N LEU A 239 -23.05 -5.26 -6.72
CA LEU A 239 -23.79 -4.94 -5.50
C LEU A 239 -25.28 -5.25 -5.74
N VAL A 240 -25.75 -6.42 -5.32
CA VAL A 240 -27.18 -6.62 -5.13
C VAL A 240 -27.51 -5.88 -3.84
N LEU A 241 -28.02 -4.66 -3.98
CA LEU A 241 -28.93 -4.14 -2.97
C LEU A 241 -30.13 -5.09 -3.04
N GLU A 242 -30.26 -5.97 -2.06
CA GLU A 242 -31.55 -6.58 -1.77
C GLU A 242 -32.48 -5.41 -1.39
N ASP A 243 -33.15 -4.86 -2.40
CA ASP A 243 -34.38 -4.12 -2.19
C ASP A 243 -35.31 -5.13 -1.53
N GLU A 244 -35.56 -4.96 -0.23
CA GLU A 244 -36.49 -5.80 0.50
C GLU A 244 -37.85 -5.75 -0.21
N THR A 245 -38.18 -6.86 -0.83
CA THR A 245 -39.51 -7.16 -1.32
C THR A 245 -40.49 -7.26 -0.16
N GLU A 246 -41.67 -6.68 -0.39
CA GLU A 246 -42.98 -6.99 0.22
C GLU A 246 -43.35 -6.32 1.55
N VAL A 247 -44.20 -5.28 1.43
CA VAL A 247 -45.47 -5.30 2.15
C VAL A 247 -46.59 -5.20 1.12
N GLN A 248 -47.31 -6.32 0.95
CA GLN A 248 -48.63 -6.37 0.31
C GLN A 248 -49.67 -5.61 1.14
#